data_AF-A0A941WUV5-F1
#
_entry.id   AF-A0A941WUV5-F1
#
_cell.length_a   1.000
_cell.length_b   1.000
_cell.length_c   1.000
_cell.angle_alpha   90.00
_cell.angle_beta   90.00
_cell.angle_gamma   90.00
#
_symmetry.space_group_name_H-M   'P 1'
#
loop_
_entity.id
_entity.type
_entity.pdbx_description
1 polymer ?
#
loop_
_entity_poly.entity_id
_entity_poly.type
_entity_poly.pdbx_seq_one_letter_code
_entity_poly.pdbx_strand_id
1 'polypeptide(L)'
;MNNEFEKIVQSLMDSVEETMENLFTRWQDEKEYEDFEDYKQVMRQIVSRTSGVDFIDASSEPFGFDFSIGNITCCYTIRPKDDENIEIECSLGKITPGKTDESIDS
;
A
#
# COMPACT_ATOMS: atom_id res chain seq x y z
N MET A 1 15.77 3.63 15.74
CA MET A 1 14.46 4.09 15.22
C MET A 1 13.86 3.08 14.23
N ASN A 2 14.10 1.77 14.38
CA ASN A 2 13.75 0.80 13.32
C ASN A 2 12.67 -0.23 13.71
N ASN A 3 12.51 -0.57 14.99
CA ASN A 3 11.63 -1.69 15.39
C ASN A 3 10.13 -1.37 15.25
N GLU A 4 9.71 -0.13 15.54
CA GLU A 4 8.29 0.25 15.45
C GLU A 4 7.81 0.40 14.00
N PHE A 5 8.60 1.06 13.16
CA PHE A 5 8.31 1.17 11.73
C PHE A 5 8.22 -0.22 11.07
N GLU A 6 9.20 -1.10 11.31
CA GLU A 6 9.21 -2.47 10.78
C GLU A 6 7.98 -3.27 11.24
N LYS A 7 7.55 -3.11 12.50
CA LYS A 7 6.33 -3.75 13.01
C LYS A 7 5.06 -3.24 12.33
N ILE A 8 4.95 -1.95 12.08
CA ILE A 8 3.79 -1.37 11.38
C ILE A 8 3.75 -1.89 9.94
N VAL A 9 4.90 -1.89 9.25
CA VAL A 9 5.00 -2.45 7.88
C VAL A 9 4.62 -3.93 7.88
N GLN A 10 5.19 -4.75 8.77
CA GLN A 10 4.84 -6.17 8.83
C GLN A 10 3.35 -6.38 9.11
N SER A 11 2.78 -5.64 10.07
CA SER A 11 1.34 -5.72 10.38
C SER A 11 0.46 -5.29 9.20
N LEU A 12 0.92 -4.34 8.38
CA LEU A 12 0.24 -3.97 7.15
C LEU A 12 0.33 -5.10 6.13
N MET A 13 1.53 -5.63 5.87
CA MET A 13 1.75 -6.71 4.89
C MET A 13 0.88 -7.93 5.22
N ASP A 14 0.92 -8.40 6.47
CA ASP A 14 0.11 -9.53 6.94
C ASP A 14 -1.40 -9.27 6.81
N SER A 15 -1.82 -8.01 7.00
CA SER A 15 -3.23 -7.64 6.86
C SER A 15 -3.67 -7.56 5.41
N VAL A 16 -2.77 -7.25 4.47
CA VAL A 16 -3.15 -6.96 3.08
C VAL A 16 -2.93 -8.08 2.08
N GLU A 17 -1.99 -8.99 2.36
CA GLU A 17 -1.53 -10.02 1.43
C GLU A 17 -2.68 -10.76 0.73
N GLU A 18 -3.49 -11.53 1.46
CA GLU A 18 -4.57 -12.34 0.87
C GLU A 18 -5.58 -11.51 0.07
N THR A 19 -5.94 -10.31 0.55
CA THR A 19 -6.91 -9.47 -0.16
C THR A 19 -6.29 -8.89 -1.43
N MET A 20 -5.03 -8.46 -1.37
CA MET A 20 -4.33 -7.89 -2.51
C MET A 20 -4.07 -8.92 -3.60
N GLU A 21 -3.75 -10.17 -3.25
CA GLU A 21 -3.61 -11.27 -4.20
C GLU A 21 -4.92 -11.57 -4.94
N ASN A 22 -6.04 -11.61 -4.20
CA ASN A 22 -7.36 -11.82 -4.78
C ASN A 22 -7.77 -10.67 -5.71
N LEU A 23 -7.55 -9.42 -5.28
CA LEU A 23 -7.81 -8.25 -6.11
C LEU A 23 -6.93 -8.24 -7.35
N PHE A 24 -5.65 -8.58 -7.23
CA PHE A 24 -4.73 -8.62 -8.37
C PHE A 24 -5.16 -9.66 -9.41
N THR A 25 -5.46 -10.89 -8.97
CA THR A 25 -5.91 -11.97 -9.86
C THR A 25 -7.19 -11.58 -10.59
N ARG A 26 -8.19 -11.08 -9.85
CA ARG A 26 -9.45 -10.62 -10.44
C ARG A 26 -9.23 -9.49 -11.44
N TRP A 27 -8.34 -8.53 -11.13
CA TRP A 27 -8.01 -7.45 -12.04
C TRP A 27 -7.34 -7.95 -13.32
N GLN A 28 -6.50 -8.98 -13.26
CA GLN A 28 -5.93 -9.56 -14.48
C GLN A 28 -7.00 -10.11 -15.43
N ASP A 29 -8.05 -10.74 -14.88
CA ASP A 29 -9.12 -11.37 -15.65
C ASP A 29 -10.21 -10.37 -16.09
N GLU A 30 -10.58 -9.42 -15.23
CA GLU A 30 -11.82 -8.63 -15.36
C GLU A 30 -11.59 -7.14 -15.67
N LYS A 31 -10.35 -6.67 -15.82
CA LYS A 31 -10.02 -5.23 -16.08
C LYS A 31 -10.70 -4.62 -17.31
N GLU A 32 -11.14 -5.43 -18.26
CA GLU A 32 -11.88 -4.96 -19.45
C GLU A 32 -13.36 -4.63 -19.13
N TYR A 33 -13.87 -5.12 -17.99
CA TYR A 33 -15.28 -5.06 -17.61
C TYR A 33 -15.54 -4.32 -16.29
N GLU A 34 -14.53 -4.19 -15.43
CA GLU A 34 -14.65 -3.60 -14.09
C GLU A 34 -13.94 -2.24 -13.96
N ASP A 35 -14.46 -1.39 -13.06
CA ASP A 35 -13.86 -0.10 -12.73
C ASP A 35 -12.79 -0.25 -11.64
N PHE A 36 -11.58 0.24 -11.91
CA PHE A 36 -10.49 0.19 -10.94
C PHE A 36 -10.79 0.97 -9.66
N GLU A 37 -11.67 1.98 -9.69
CA GLU A 37 -12.00 2.72 -8.47
C GLU A 37 -12.71 1.87 -7.42
N ASP A 38 -13.39 0.79 -7.79
CA ASP A 38 -13.93 -0.17 -6.83
C ASP A 38 -12.81 -0.92 -6.09
N TYR A 39 -11.76 -1.31 -6.81
CA TYR A 39 -10.56 -1.94 -6.24
C TYR A 39 -9.85 -1.00 -5.29
N LYS A 40 -9.67 0.26 -5.68
CA LYS A 40 -9.05 1.30 -4.85
C LYS A 40 -9.82 1.56 -3.57
N GLN A 41 -11.16 1.53 -3.62
CA GLN A 41 -11.97 1.63 -2.40
C GLN A 41 -11.74 0.45 -1.46
N VAL A 42 -11.67 -0.78 -1.99
CA VAL A 42 -11.31 -1.94 -1.17
C VAL A 42 -9.93 -1.73 -0.57
N MET A 43 -8.88 -1.46 -1.36
CA MET A 43 -7.52 -1.23 -0.87
C MET A 43 -7.47 -0.21 0.27
N ARG A 44 -8.15 0.94 0.11
CA ARG A 44 -8.25 1.97 1.16
C ARG A 44 -8.85 1.42 2.45
N GLN A 45 -9.96 0.66 2.35
CA GLN A 45 -10.63 0.11 3.54
C GLN A 45 -9.73 -0.85 4.32
N ILE A 46 -9.00 -1.72 3.62
CA ILE A 46 -8.13 -2.70 4.27
C ILE A 46 -6.89 -2.04 4.86
N VAL A 47 -6.24 -1.10 4.16
CA VAL A 47 -5.08 -0.35 4.69
C VAL A 47 -5.47 0.45 5.93
N SER A 48 -6.68 1.03 5.95
CA SER A 48 -7.17 1.80 7.11
C SER A 48 -7.38 0.98 8.39
N ARG A 49 -7.29 -0.36 8.33
CA ARG A 49 -7.35 -1.24 9.50
C ARG A 49 -6.04 -1.27 10.28
N THR A 50 -4.92 -0.89 9.66
CA THR A 50 -3.61 -0.86 10.30
C THR A 50 -3.37 0.51 10.92
N SER A 51 -3.28 0.55 12.26
CA SER A 51 -3.02 1.79 12.98
C SER A 51 -1.66 2.39 12.62
N GLY A 52 -1.62 3.71 12.43
CA GLY A 52 -0.38 4.44 12.08
C GLY A 52 -0.03 4.39 10.60
N VAL A 53 -0.93 3.88 9.75
CA VAL A 53 -0.80 3.87 8.29
C VAL A 53 -1.91 4.73 7.67
N ASP A 54 -1.53 5.64 6.79
CA ASP A 54 -2.47 6.41 5.97
C ASP A 54 -2.40 5.94 4.52
N PHE A 55 -3.57 5.63 3.94
CA PHE A 55 -3.68 5.33 2.51
C PHE A 55 -3.58 6.61 1.68
N ILE A 56 -2.69 6.63 0.69
CA ILE A 56 -2.49 7.78 -0.21
C ILE A 56 -3.32 7.58 -1.47
N ASP A 57 -2.93 6.62 -2.31
CA ASP A 57 -3.59 6.32 -3.59
C ASP A 57 -3.35 4.87 -4.01
N ALA A 58 -4.04 4.41 -5.06
CA ALA A 58 -3.80 3.12 -5.70
C ALA A 58 -3.59 3.27 -7.20
N SER A 59 -2.83 2.34 -7.78
CA SER A 59 -2.62 2.24 -9.23
C SER A 59 -2.93 0.83 -9.71
N SER A 60 -3.47 0.74 -10.92
CA SER A 60 -3.64 -0.53 -11.63
C SER A 60 -2.37 -0.96 -12.37
N GLU A 61 -1.44 -0.02 -12.61
CA GLU A 61 -0.17 -0.24 -13.30
C GLU A 61 0.93 0.67 -12.73
N PRO A 62 1.88 0.11 -11.94
CA PRO A 62 1.87 -1.23 -11.36
C PRO A 62 0.70 -1.42 -10.39
N PHE A 63 0.15 -2.64 -10.31
CA PHE A 63 -0.98 -2.93 -9.44
C PHE A 63 -0.56 -2.84 -7.97
N GLY A 64 -1.21 -1.97 -7.20
CA GLY A 64 -0.84 -1.74 -5.81
C GLY A 64 -1.31 -0.41 -5.26
N PHE A 65 -0.70 0.00 -4.15
CA PHE A 65 -1.06 1.24 -3.46
C PHE A 65 0.13 1.92 -2.78
N ASP A 66 -0.02 3.22 -2.61
CA ASP A 66 0.88 4.08 -1.85
C ASP A 66 0.28 4.33 -0.47
N PHE A 67 1.14 4.32 0.55
CA PHE A 67 0.75 4.61 1.93
C PHE A 67 1.83 5.42 2.64
N SER A 68 1.50 6.02 3.78
CA SER A 68 2.48 6.68 4.65
C SER A 68 2.43 6.19 6.08
N ILE A 69 3.60 6.17 6.71
CA ILE A 69 3.78 5.97 8.15
C ILE A 69 4.51 7.22 8.66
N GLY A 70 3.78 8.13 9.31
CA GLY A 70 4.29 9.46 9.65
C GLY A 70 4.69 10.24 8.39
N ASN A 71 5.96 10.65 8.29
CA ASN A 71 6.51 11.42 7.16
C ASN A 71 7.18 10.55 6.08
N ILE A 72 7.03 9.23 6.18
CA ILE A 72 7.64 8.27 5.25
C ILE A 72 6.54 7.76 4.33
N THR A 73 6.70 7.97 3.02
CA THR A 73 5.87 7.36 2.01
C THR A 73 6.46 6.01 1.61
N CYS A 74 5.60 5.02 1.43
CA CYS A 74 5.93 3.66 1.01
C CYS A 74 5.02 3.25 -0.14
N CYS A 75 5.49 2.31 -0.94
CA CYS A 75 4.76 1.74 -2.06
C CYS A 75 4.63 0.23 -1.84
N TYR A 76 3.43 -0.31 -2.00
CA TYR A 76 3.16 -1.74 -2.07
C TYR A 76 2.76 -2.08 -3.50
N THR A 77 3.45 -3.03 -4.14
CA THR A 77 3.11 -3.47 -5.49
C THR A 77 3.08 -4.99 -5.60
N ILE A 78 2.09 -5.50 -6.33
CA ILE A 78 2.00 -6.90 -6.75
C ILE A 78 2.17 -6.96 -8.26
N ARG A 79 2.99 -7.91 -8.71
CA ARG A 79 3.26 -8.15 -10.13
C ARG A 79 3.32 -9.65 -10.41
N PRO A 80 3.04 -10.09 -11.64
CA PRO A 80 3.34 -11.46 -12.01
C PRO A 80 4.87 -11.63 -12.07
N LYS A 81 5.37 -12.70 -11.46
CA LYS A 81 6.77 -13.09 -11.55
C LYS A 81 6.99 -14.05 -12.72
N ASP A 82 6.07 -14.99 -12.87
CA ASP A 82 5.97 -15.97 -13.95
C ASP A 82 4.50 -16.41 -14.11
N ASP A 83 4.22 -17.44 -14.92
CA ASP A 83 2.86 -17.90 -15.22
C ASP A 83 2.08 -18.42 -14.00
N GLU A 84 2.77 -18.80 -12.90
CA GLU A 84 2.15 -19.39 -11.72
C GLU A 84 2.43 -18.61 -10.41
N ASN A 85 3.43 -17.71 -10.41
CA ASN A 85 3.87 -17.01 -9.22
C ASN A 85 3.71 -15.49 -9.34
N ILE A 86 3.42 -14.86 -8.21
CA ILE A 86 3.43 -13.41 -8.05
C ILE A 86 4.67 -12.96 -7.27
N GLU A 87 5.05 -11.70 -7.46
CA GLU A 87 6.07 -11.00 -6.70
C GLU A 87 5.42 -9.82 -5.97
N ILE A 88 5.64 -9.76 -4.66
CA ILE A 88 5.20 -8.68 -3.79
C ILE A 88 6.43 -7.84 -3.44
N GLU A 89 6.40 -6.56 -3.76
CA GLU A 89 7.42 -5.60 -3.37
C GLU A 89 6.80 -4.52 -2.48
N CYS A 90 7.37 -4.34 -1.28
CA CYS A 90 7.12 -3.17 -0.45
C CYS A 90 8.41 -2.33 -0.39
N SER A 91 8.40 -1.15 -0.99
CA SER A 91 9.56 -0.26 -1.06
C SER A 91 9.31 1.06 -0.37
N LEU A 92 10.36 1.58 0.27
CA LEU A 92 10.38 2.93 0.83
C LEU A 92 10.41 3.94 -0.32
N GLY A 93 9.38 4.78 -0.40
CA GLY A 93 9.33 5.91 -1.31
C GLY A 93 10.19 7.08 -0.83
N LYS A 94 10.00 8.25 -1.46
CA LYS A 94 10.69 9.49 -1.08
C LYS A 94 10.21 9.94 0.30
N ILE A 95 11.13 10.48 1.11
CA ILE A 95 10.77 11.28 2.28
C ILE A 95 10.00 12.50 1.75
N THR A 96 8.75 12.65 2.13
CA THR A 96 8.03 13.89 1.87
C THR A 96 8.66 14.96 2.78
N PRO A 97 9.17 16.09 2.24
CA PRO A 97 9.58 17.20 3.09
C PRO A 97 8.34 17.61 3.88
N GLY A 98 8.44 17.48 5.20
CA GLY A 98 7.30 17.29 6.07
C GLY A 98 6.22 18.35 6.00
N LYS A 99 5.06 18.02 6.55
CA LYS A 99 4.48 18.95 7.51
C LYS A 99 5.55 19.17 8.56
N THR A 100 6.26 20.29 8.45
CA THR A 100 7.14 20.76 9.52
C THR A 100 6.28 20.75 10.77
N ASP A 101 6.68 19.92 11.74
CA ASP A 101 6.30 20.14 13.12
C ASP A 101 6.80 21.55 13.44
N GLU A 102 5.89 22.54 13.37
CA GLU A 102 6.17 23.86 13.92
C GLU A 102 6.42 23.63 15.40
N SER A 103 7.70 23.53 15.71
CA SER A 103 8.22 23.40 17.05
C SER A 103 7.67 24.52 17.90
N ILE A 104 7.22 24.13 19.08
CA ILE A 104 6.99 24.95 20.26
C ILE A 104 8.02 26.09 20.33
N ASP A 105 7.56 27.34 20.37
CA ASP A 105 8.30 28.41 21.04
C ASP A 105 7.34 29.47 21.64
N SER A 106 7.48 29.61 22.97
CA SER A 106 7.02 30.66 23.89
C SER A 106 5.55 30.68 24.36
#